data_AF-A0A414K4K7-F1
#
_entry.id   AF-A0A414K4K7-F1
#
_cell.length_a   1.000
_cell.length_b   1.000
_cell.length_c   1.000
_cell.angle_alpha   90.00
_cell.angle_beta   90.00
_cell.angle_gamma   90.00
#
_symmetry.space_group_name_H-M   'P 1'
#
loop_
_entity.id
_entity.type
_entity.pdbx_description
1 polymer ?
#
loop_
_entity_poly.entity_id
_entity_poly.type
_entity_poly.pdbx_seq_one_letter_code
_entity_poly.pdbx_strand_id
1 'polypeptide(L)' 'MIDSGKINEAENILLDSIDYTDRNEVMAAALFYQYLSEKDSEFLKNNNYTKEEVLSGFKQLLMQSGYTDLLCLVKDEE' A
#
# COMPACT_ATOMS: atom_id res chain seq x y z
N MET A 1 -1.15 -12.98 -6.15
CA MET A 1 -2.44 -12.65 -5.49
C MET A 1 -3.07 -11.40 -6.07
N ILE A 2 -2.34 -10.28 -6.15
CA ILE A 2 -2.81 -9.02 -6.76
C ILE A 2 -3.32 -9.24 -8.18
N ASP A 3 -2.53 -9.85 -9.07
CA ASP A 3 -2.94 -10.06 -10.48
C ASP A 3 -4.13 -11.01 -10.66
N SER A 4 -4.49 -11.73 -9.61
CA SER A 4 -5.68 -12.59 -9.56
C SER A 4 -6.91 -11.87 -8.98
N GLY A 5 -6.82 -10.56 -8.74
CA GLY A 5 -7.90 -9.74 -8.20
C GLY A 5 -8.07 -9.79 -6.68
N LYS A 6 -7.23 -10.54 -5.98
CA LYS A 6 -7.30 -10.73 -4.52
C LYS A 6 -6.52 -9.64 -3.77
N ILE A 7 -6.83 -8.37 -4.04
CA ILE A 7 -6.05 -7.23 -3.54
C ILE A 7 -6.21 -7.09 -2.01
N ASN A 8 -7.45 -6.98 -1.52
CA ASN A 8 -7.75 -6.87 -0.08
C ASN A 8 -7.19 -8.06 0.72
N GLU A 9 -7.28 -9.28 0.19
CA GLU A 9 -6.73 -10.47 0.85
C GLU A 9 -5.20 -10.39 0.94
N ALA A 10 -4.53 -9.94 -0.13
CA ALA A 10 -3.08 -9.77 -0.13
C ALA A 10 -2.62 -8.65 0.81
N GLU A 11 -3.35 -7.53 0.87
CA GLU A 11 -3.07 -6.43 1.80
C GLU A 11 -3.24 -6.86 3.25
N ASN A 12 -4.34 -7.55 3.59
CA ASN A 12 -4.56 -8.03 4.96
C ASN A 12 -3.42 -8.96 5.42
N ILE A 13 -2.99 -9.90 4.57
CA ILE A 13 -1.87 -10.80 4.89
C ILE A 13 -0.58 -10.02 5.10
N LEU A 14 -0.31 -9.03 4.24
CA LEU A 14 0.87 -8.18 4.38
C LEU A 14 0.85 -7.42 5.71
N LEU A 15 -0.25 -6.73 6.02
CA LEU A 15 -0.36 -5.89 7.21
C LEU A 15 -0.40 -6.71 8.51
N ASP A 16 -0.96 -7.92 8.49
CA ASP A 16 -0.97 -8.83 9.63
C ASP A 16 0.41 -9.46 9.92
N SER A 17 1.29 -9.50 8.91
CA SER A 17 2.59 -10.18 9.02
C SER A 17 3.79 -9.25 9.21
N ILE A 18 3.65 -7.98 8.89
CA ILE A 18 4.76 -7.03 8.88
C ILE A 18 5.25 -6.67 10.29
N ASP A 19 6.56 -6.79 10.51
CA ASP A 19 7.26 -6.12 11.60
C ASP A 19 7.64 -4.69 11.17
N TYR A 20 6.88 -3.70 11.65
CA TYR A 20 7.12 -2.27 11.35
C TYR A 20 8.47 -1.74 11.84
N THR A 21 9.20 -2.51 12.67
CA THR A 21 10.54 -2.15 13.14
C THR A 21 11.65 -2.70 12.24
N ASP A 22 11.36 -3.72 11.41
CA ASP A 22 12.28 -4.23 10.40
C ASP A 22 12.16 -3.42 9.10
N ARG A 23 13.25 -2.72 8.76
CA ARG A 23 13.30 -1.89 7.56
C ARG A 23 13.11 -2.67 6.27
N ASN A 24 13.53 -3.93 6.20
CA ASN A 24 13.38 -4.75 5.01
C ASN A 24 11.92 -5.13 4.80
N GLU A 25 11.19 -5.42 5.88
CA GLU A 25 9.76 -5.72 5.80
C GLU A 25 8.94 -4.48 5.46
N VAL A 26 9.27 -3.33 6.05
CA VAL A 26 8.68 -2.03 5.66
C VAL A 26 8.95 -1.71 4.19
N MET A 27 10.17 -1.96 3.70
CA MET A 27 10.51 -1.78 2.29
C MET A 27 9.73 -2.74 1.38
N ALA A 28 9.54 -4.00 1.77
CA ALA A 28 8.73 -4.95 1.03
C ALA A 28 7.25 -4.51 0.95
N ALA A 29 6.69 -3.99 2.05
CA ALA A 29 5.35 -3.43 2.06
C ALA A 29 5.23 -2.15 1.22
N ALA A 30 6.28 -1.31 1.21
CA ALA A 30 6.31 -0.14 0.32
C ALA A 30 6.30 -0.56 -1.16
N LEU A 31 7.04 -1.61 -1.52
CA LEU A 31 7.03 -2.16 -2.88
C LEU A 31 5.67 -2.76 -3.26
N PHE A 32 4.93 -3.32 -2.31
CA PHE A 32 3.56 -3.77 -2.54
C PHE A 32 2.65 -2.61 -2.98
N TYR A 33 2.67 -1.49 -2.24
CA TYR A 33 1.87 -0.31 -2.61
C TYR A 33 2.37 0.36 -3.90
N GLN A 34 3.69 0.39 -4.12
CA GLN A 34 4.26 0.84 -5.39
C GLN A 34 3.70 0.02 -6.56
N TYR A 35 3.65 -1.31 -6.45
CA TYR A 35 3.11 -2.17 -7.49
C TYR A 35 1.60 -1.97 -7.72
N LEU A 36 0.82 -1.75 -6.65
CA LEU A 36 -0.60 -1.39 -6.80
C LEU A 36 -0.81 -0.02 -7.45
N SER A 37 0.12 0.92 -7.24
CA SER A 37 0.08 2.25 -7.86
C SER A 37 0.24 2.19 -9.38
N GLU A 38 0.87 1.15 -9.92
CA GLU A 38 1.05 0.92 -11.35
C GLU A 38 -0.19 0.30 -12.03
N LYS A 39 -1.13 -0.26 -11.28
CA LYS A 39 -2.36 -0.85 -11.84
C LYS A 39 -3.31 0.22 -12.34
N ASP A 40 -4.01 -0.02 -13.44
CA ASP A 40 -5.03 0.92 -13.92
C ASP A 40 -6.18 1.07 -12.92
N SER A 41 -6.79 2.25 -12.87
CA SER A 41 -7.92 2.53 -11.96
C SER A 41 -9.12 1.61 -12.21
N GLU A 42 -9.34 1.20 -13.46
CA GLU A 42 -10.36 0.23 -13.84
C GLU A 42 -10.06 -1.17 -13.29
N PHE A 43 -8.79 -1.61 -13.33
CA PHE A 43 -8.39 -2.89 -12.73
C PHE A 43 -8.66 -2.90 -11.22
N LEU A 44 -8.26 -1.82 -10.52
CA LEU A 44 -8.51 -1.71 -9.07
C LEU A 44 -10.01 -1.76 -8.77
N LYS A 45 -10.81 -0.94 -9.46
CA LYS A 45 -12.27 -0.88 -9.25
C LYS A 45 -12.96 -2.21 -9.53
N ASN A 46 -12.58 -2.91 -10.60
CA ASN A 46 -13.11 -4.23 -10.93
C ASN A 46 -12.80 -5.30 -9.86
N ASN A 47 -11.80 -5.04 -9.01
CA ASN A 47 -11.39 -5.91 -7.92
C ASN A 47 -11.74 -5.32 -6.53
N ASN A 48 -12.71 -4.41 -6.46
CA ASN A 48 -13.17 -3.77 -5.22
C ASN A 48 -12.04 -3.08 -4.44
N TYR A 49 -11.17 -2.36 -5.18
CA TYR A 49 -10.10 -1.55 -4.62
C TYR A 49 -10.01 -0.21 -5.37
N THR A 50 -9.36 0.79 -4.77
CA THR A 50 -9.29 2.15 -5.32
C THR A 50 -7.89 2.72 -5.22
N LYS A 51 -7.61 3.80 -5.97
CA LYS A 51 -6.32 4.50 -5.90
C LYS A 51 -6.17 5.20 -4.55
N GLU A 52 -7.27 5.66 -4.00
CA GLU A 52 -7.39 6.25 -2.67
C GLU A 52 -7.03 5.24 -1.59
N GLU A 53 -7.46 3.97 -1.71
CA GLU A 53 -7.06 2.90 -0.81
C GLU A 53 -5.55 2.59 -0.91
N VAL A 54 -4.98 2.53 -2.12
CA VAL A 54 -3.50 2.39 -2.29
C VAL A 54 -2.78 3.49 -1.52
N LEU A 55 -3.23 4.74 -1.69
CA LEU A 55 -2.62 5.90 -1.06
C LEU A 55 -2.78 5.88 0.46
N SER A 56 -3.98 5.55 0.94
CA SER A 56 -4.31 5.47 2.36
C SER A 56 -3.50 4.38 3.06
N GLY A 57 -3.42 3.19 2.46
CA GLY A 57 -2.61 2.08 2.97
C GLY A 57 -1.13 2.43 3.01
N PHE A 58 -0.61 3.10 1.97
CA PHE A 58 0.77 3.55 1.95
C PHE A 58 1.07 4.62 3.02
N LYS A 59 0.16 5.59 3.24
CA LYS A 59 0.29 6.57 4.33
C LYS A 59 0.28 5.88 5.69
N GLN A 60 -0.59 4.90 5.90
CA GLN A 60 -0.65 4.11 7.13
C GLN A 60 0.67 3.36 7.38
N LEU A 61 1.24 2.72 6.35
CA LEU A 61 2.54 2.05 6.45
C LEU A 61 3.62 3.02 6.97
N LEU A 62 3.74 4.20 6.37
CA LEU A 62 4.74 5.22 6.77
C LEU A 62 4.53 5.72 8.21
N MET A 63 3.28 5.88 8.63
CA MET A 63 2.96 6.28 10.00
C MET A 63 3.36 5.21 11.01
N GLN A 64 3.02 3.93 10.74
CA GLN A 64 3.30 2.82 11.65
C GLN A 64 4.80 2.51 11.75
N SER A 65 5.55 2.68 10.66
CA SER A 65 7.00 2.47 10.64
C SER A 65 7.84 3.66 11.11
N GLY A 66 7.22 4.76 11.52
CA GLY A 66 7.91 5.97 11.97
C GLY A 66 8.57 6.79 10.86
N TYR A 67 8.20 6.57 9.59
CA TYR A 67 8.67 7.36 8.44
C TYR A 67 7.74 8.53 8.10
N THR A 68 7.13 9.15 9.12
CA THR A 68 6.14 10.22 8.95
C THR A 68 6.66 11.43 8.18
N ASP A 69 7.96 11.70 8.22
CA ASP A 69 8.58 12.77 7.44
C ASP A 69 8.41 12.56 5.93
N LEU A 70 8.27 11.30 5.47
CA LEU A 70 8.04 10.96 4.07
C LEU A 70 6.59 11.20 3.62
N LEU A 71 5.65 11.41 4.55
CA LEU A 71 4.26 11.74 4.19
C LEU A 71 4.17 13.01 3.33
N CYS A 72 5.14 13.93 3.43
CA CYS A 72 5.18 15.13 2.59
C CYS A 72 5.41 14.83 1.09
N LEU A 73 5.96 13.65 0.76
CA LEU A 73 6.16 13.18 -0.61
C LEU A 73 4.87 12.57 -1.17
N VAL A 74 3.98 12.13 -0.29
CA VAL A 74 2.70 11.53 -0.61
C VAL A 74 1.63 12.62 -0.55
N LYS A 75 1.74 13.60 -1.47
CA LYS A 75 0.76 14.68 -1.56
C LYS A 75 -0.53 14.17 -2.16
N ASP A 76 -1.64 14.45 -1.50
CA ASP A 76 -2.93 14.49 -2.16
C ASP A 76 -2.83 15.60 -3.22
N GLU A 77 -2.91 15.26 -4.50
CA GLU A 77 -3.20 16.28 -5.51
C GLU A 77 -4.58 16.84 -5.15
N GLU A 78 -4.58 18.07 -4.63
CA GLU A 78 -5.78 18.85 -4.25
C GLU A 78 -6.65 19.16 -5.48
#